data_AF-A0A6B1HRL2-F1
#
_entry.id   AF-A0A6B1HRL2-F1
#
_cell.length_a   1.000
_cell.length_b   1.000
_cell.length_c   1.000
_cell.angle_alpha   90.00
_cell.angle_beta   90.00
_cell.angle_gamma   90.00
#
_symmetry.space_group_name_H-M   'P 1'
#
loop_
_entity.id
_entity.type
_entity.pdbx_description
1 polymer ?
#
loop_
_entity_poly.entity_id
_entity_poly.type
_entity_poly.pdbx_seq_one_letter_code
_entity_poly.pdbx_strand_id
1 'polypeptide(L)'
;MNRRLALLAIASTASSAIAHDDESLNYTGSSVLAKSGVEVMRFSGIRFAQPPVGDWRWRPPRPAAEPPADLPVDATQWPPACVQGHDNTEWYEGVAAAFGQPPAVAPSRPEIAEDCLFLNIWTPDVASRFPVMVWIHGGANLNGWSFEPNYRGRELAAMGAVVVSIQYRLGVFGFLAHPALTAESPHASSGNYGILDQIEALRWIQANIARFGGDPSNVTLFGESAGAGDIAYLLLSPLTDGLFQRAISQSGGWPADQRRTLAENEAQGVAFLRRAEAAGIDELRRLPARSLLAVAKEHFERDYDDPPVDGWLLPAPPADLLARRAFEPRSVKVGFNADESFMHVGKATPDRWQ
;
A
#
# COMPACT_ATOMS: atom_id res chain seq x y z
N MET A 1 43.08 47.43 -10.32
CA MET A 1 42.18 47.03 -9.21
C MET A 1 41.42 45.79 -9.66
N ASN A 2 42.03 44.60 -9.63
CA ASN A 2 41.42 43.36 -10.14
C ASN A 2 41.19 42.38 -8.98
N ARG A 3 39.92 42.23 -8.60
CA ARG A 3 39.45 41.25 -7.60
C ARG A 3 39.47 39.85 -8.22
N ARG A 4 40.21 38.93 -7.61
CA ARG A 4 40.11 37.48 -7.90
C ARG A 4 38.89 36.94 -7.16
N LEU A 5 37.90 36.45 -7.91
CA LEU A 5 36.84 35.58 -7.37
C LEU A 5 37.44 34.20 -7.09
N ALA A 6 37.31 33.72 -5.86
CA ALA A 6 37.51 32.32 -5.51
C ALA A 6 36.17 31.58 -5.75
N LEU A 7 36.15 30.62 -6.67
CA LEU A 7 35.05 29.65 -6.77
C LEU A 7 35.20 28.63 -5.65
N LEU A 8 34.21 28.58 -4.75
CA LEU A 8 34.01 27.47 -3.82
C LEU A 8 33.39 26.32 -4.63
N ALA A 9 34.12 25.22 -4.79
CA ALA A 9 33.58 23.99 -5.36
C ALA A 9 32.69 23.30 -4.31
N ILE A 10 31.38 23.26 -4.54
CA ILE A 10 30.44 22.47 -3.77
C ILE A 10 30.60 21.03 -4.26
N ALA A 11 31.18 20.16 -3.43
CA ALA A 11 31.26 18.73 -3.70
C ALA A 11 29.86 18.12 -3.57
N SER A 12 29.21 17.85 -4.69
CA SER A 12 28.01 17.02 -4.76
C SER A 12 28.38 15.57 -4.47
N THR A 13 27.88 14.99 -3.38
CA THR A 13 27.96 13.54 -3.15
C THR A 13 26.97 12.85 -4.08
N ALA A 14 27.45 12.43 -5.26
CA ALA A 14 26.73 11.51 -6.12
C ALA A 14 26.55 10.18 -5.38
N SER A 15 25.30 9.79 -5.10
CA SER A 15 24.99 8.43 -4.65
C SER A 15 25.41 7.49 -5.78
N SER A 16 26.50 6.76 -5.57
CA SER A 16 26.97 5.78 -6.55
C SER A 16 26.04 4.58 -6.49
N ALA A 17 25.18 4.41 -7.49
CA ALA A 17 24.44 3.16 -7.67
C ALA A 17 25.44 2.09 -8.10
N ILE A 18 25.94 1.31 -7.15
CA ILE A 18 26.66 0.08 -7.45
C ILE A 18 25.57 -0.98 -7.67
N ALA A 19 25.38 -1.37 -8.92
CA ALA A 19 24.57 -2.53 -9.29
C ALA A 19 25.24 -3.79 -8.74
N HIS A 20 24.52 -4.57 -7.95
CA HIS A 20 24.94 -5.92 -7.58
C HIS A 20 24.38 -6.90 -8.62
N ASP A 21 25.26 -7.47 -9.44
CA ASP A 21 24.98 -8.64 -10.26
C ASP A 21 25.23 -9.89 -9.39
N ASP A 22 24.20 -10.36 -8.70
CA ASP A 22 24.18 -11.73 -8.19
C ASP A 22 23.56 -12.61 -9.28
N GLU A 23 24.34 -13.49 -9.90
CA GLU A 23 23.92 -14.37 -11.00
C GLU A 23 22.71 -15.27 -10.64
N SER A 24 22.32 -15.37 -9.36
CA SER A 24 21.12 -16.10 -8.91
C SER A 24 19.84 -15.24 -8.86
N LEU A 25 19.98 -13.91 -8.86
CA LEU A 25 18.87 -12.96 -8.81
C LEU A 25 18.74 -12.23 -10.14
N ASN A 26 17.65 -12.46 -10.88
CA ASN A 26 17.38 -11.78 -12.14
C ASN A 26 16.87 -10.33 -11.93
N TYR A 27 17.39 -9.62 -10.93
CA TYR A 27 17.05 -8.25 -10.59
C TYR A 27 18.30 -7.43 -10.29
N THR A 28 18.39 -6.24 -10.89
CA THR A 28 19.41 -5.25 -10.54
C THR A 28 18.92 -4.38 -9.40
N GLY A 29 19.55 -4.48 -8.24
CA GLY A 29 19.28 -3.63 -7.07
C GLY A 29 20.23 -2.44 -6.94
N SER A 30 20.03 -1.64 -5.89
CA SER A 30 20.95 -0.57 -5.47
C SER A 30 21.45 -0.80 -4.06
N SER A 31 22.72 -0.50 -3.81
CA SER A 31 23.23 -0.38 -2.45
C SER A 31 22.78 0.93 -1.79
N VAL A 32 22.35 0.89 -0.52
CA VAL A 32 21.96 2.07 0.27
C VAL A 32 22.51 2.00 1.70
N LEU A 33 22.98 3.14 2.21
CA LEU A 33 23.56 3.25 3.55
C LEU A 33 22.50 3.59 4.60
N ALA A 34 22.39 2.78 5.65
CA ALA A 34 21.58 3.08 6.83
C ALA A 34 22.28 4.10 7.75
N LYS A 35 21.53 4.71 8.68
CA LYS A 35 22.09 5.67 9.65
C LYS A 35 23.14 5.05 10.56
N SER A 36 23.05 3.74 10.80
CA SER A 36 24.05 2.98 11.57
C SER A 36 25.40 2.84 10.86
N GLY A 37 25.49 3.21 9.57
CA GLY A 37 26.66 2.97 8.73
C GLY A 37 26.69 1.57 8.10
N VAL A 38 25.66 0.75 8.34
CA VAL A 38 25.49 -0.54 7.66
C VAL A 38 24.96 -0.31 6.26
N GLU A 39 25.63 -0.90 5.27
CA GLU A 39 25.20 -0.93 3.88
C GLU A 39 24.20 -2.09 3.68
N VAL A 40 23.11 -1.84 2.97
CA VAL A 40 22.07 -2.83 2.66
C VAL A 40 21.66 -2.75 1.20
N MET A 41 21.10 -3.82 0.66
CA MET A 41 20.57 -3.83 -0.70
C MET A 41 19.12 -3.37 -0.74
N ARG A 42 18.76 -2.66 -1.82
CA ARG A 42 17.40 -2.21 -2.13
C ARG A 42 17.00 -2.64 -3.53
N PHE A 43 15.82 -3.21 -3.65
CA PHE A 43 15.15 -3.49 -4.92
C PHE A 43 13.82 -2.74 -4.93
N SER A 44 13.67 -1.80 -5.84
CA SER A 44 12.52 -0.90 -5.98
C SER A 44 11.66 -1.32 -7.18
N GLY A 45 10.34 -1.19 -7.06
CA GLY A 45 9.45 -1.35 -8.23
C GLY A 45 9.35 -2.77 -8.78
N ILE A 46 9.43 -3.80 -7.94
CA ILE A 46 9.20 -5.18 -8.36
C ILE A 46 7.70 -5.41 -8.54
N ARG A 47 7.29 -5.83 -9.75
CA ARG A 47 5.89 -6.12 -10.05
C ARG A 47 5.46 -7.43 -9.39
N PHE A 48 4.41 -7.38 -8.56
CA PHE A 48 3.82 -8.59 -7.96
C PHE A 48 2.52 -9.04 -8.66
N ALA A 49 1.83 -8.13 -9.33
CA ALA A 49 0.61 -8.44 -10.08
C ALA A 49 0.57 -7.77 -11.46
N GLN A 50 -0.24 -8.33 -12.35
CA GLN A 50 -0.49 -7.75 -13.67
C GLN A 50 -1.19 -6.39 -13.56
N PRO A 51 -0.94 -5.46 -14.51
CA PRO A 51 -1.57 -4.13 -14.49
C PRO A 51 -3.11 -4.21 -14.44
N PRO A 52 -3.78 -3.59 -13.44
CA PRO A 52 -5.23 -3.58 -13.33
C PRO A 52 -5.88 -2.49 -14.20
N VAL A 53 -5.51 -2.43 -15.48
CA VAL A 53 -5.89 -1.36 -16.42
C VAL A 53 -6.92 -1.83 -17.45
N GLY A 54 -7.69 -0.90 -18.02
CA GLY A 54 -8.68 -1.20 -19.05
C GLY A 54 -9.72 -2.20 -18.57
N ASP A 55 -9.88 -3.32 -19.28
CA ASP A 55 -10.82 -4.40 -18.92
C ASP A 55 -10.48 -5.06 -17.58
N TRP A 56 -9.25 -4.89 -17.08
CA TRP A 56 -8.81 -5.38 -15.77
C TRP A 56 -9.06 -4.38 -14.63
N ARG A 57 -9.57 -3.18 -14.93
CA ARG A 57 -10.07 -2.27 -13.91
C ARG A 57 -11.26 -2.94 -13.19
N TRP A 58 -11.21 -2.91 -11.87
CA TRP A 58 -12.16 -3.60 -10.97
C TRP A 58 -12.27 -5.10 -11.23
N ARG A 59 -11.11 -5.76 -11.25
CA ARG A 59 -11.02 -7.22 -11.18
C ARG A 59 -10.01 -7.63 -10.11
N PRO A 60 -10.13 -8.86 -9.56
CA PRO A 60 -9.08 -9.42 -8.70
C PRO A 60 -7.70 -9.35 -9.38
N PRO A 61 -6.63 -9.05 -8.64
CA PRO A 61 -5.29 -9.06 -9.18
C PRO A 61 -4.94 -10.46 -9.69
N ARG A 62 -4.06 -10.49 -10.70
CA ARG A 62 -3.49 -11.74 -11.22
C ARG A 62 -1.99 -11.74 -10.98
N PRO A 63 -1.39 -12.90 -10.69
CA PRO A 63 0.04 -13.02 -10.51
C PRO A 63 0.82 -12.39 -11.67
N ALA A 64 1.87 -11.64 -11.35
CA ALA A 64 2.81 -11.17 -12.35
C ALA A 64 3.46 -12.35 -13.07
N ALA A 65 3.80 -12.15 -14.35
CA ALA A 65 4.65 -13.11 -15.05
C ALA A 65 6.07 -13.04 -14.46
N GLU A 66 6.72 -14.20 -14.31
CA GLU A 66 8.15 -14.25 -14.00
C GLU A 66 8.94 -13.56 -15.13
N PRO A 67 9.93 -12.72 -14.79
CA PRO A 67 10.77 -12.11 -15.80
C PRO A 67 11.58 -13.18 -16.55
N PRO A 68 11.81 -13.02 -17.87
CA PRO A 68 12.65 -13.92 -18.64
C PRO A 68 14.04 -14.06 -18.01
N ALA A 69 14.54 -15.28 -17.86
CA ALA A 69 15.79 -15.56 -17.16
C ALA A 69 17.03 -14.89 -17.80
N ASP A 70 16.94 -14.52 -19.08
CA ASP A 70 17.97 -13.86 -19.86
C ASP A 70 17.88 -12.33 -19.84
N LEU A 71 16.87 -11.76 -19.18
CA LEU A 71 16.65 -10.32 -19.10
C LEU A 71 16.50 -9.86 -17.64
N PRO A 72 17.58 -9.32 -17.04
CA PRO A 72 17.52 -8.73 -15.70
C PRO A 72 16.48 -7.62 -15.61
N VAL A 73 15.71 -7.64 -14.53
CA VAL A 73 14.76 -6.57 -14.21
C VAL A 73 15.51 -5.46 -13.47
N ASP A 74 15.50 -4.25 -14.04
CA ASP A 74 15.99 -3.06 -13.34
C ASP A 74 15.05 -2.71 -12.18
N ALA A 75 15.49 -2.97 -10.96
CA ALA A 75 14.81 -2.65 -9.72
C ALA A 75 15.52 -1.53 -8.96
N THR A 76 16.05 -0.52 -9.67
CA THR A 76 16.72 0.64 -9.06
C THR A 76 15.82 1.87 -8.92
N GLN A 77 14.72 1.91 -9.68
CA GLN A 77 13.81 3.05 -9.78
C GLN A 77 12.51 2.83 -9.01
N TRP A 78 11.94 3.91 -8.48
CA TRP A 78 10.62 3.85 -7.85
C TRP A 78 9.52 3.68 -8.91
N PRO A 79 8.50 2.85 -8.65
CA PRO A 79 7.35 2.71 -9.53
C PRO A 79 6.41 3.91 -9.39
N PRO A 80 5.43 4.09 -10.29
CA PRO A 80 4.28 4.96 -10.04
C PRO A 80 3.52 4.51 -8.78
N ALA A 81 3.02 5.48 -8.02
CA ALA A 81 2.03 5.24 -6.98
C ALA A 81 0.65 4.94 -7.61
N CYS A 82 -0.23 4.30 -6.85
CA CYS A 82 -1.60 4.07 -7.30
C CYS A 82 -2.39 5.38 -7.42
N VAL A 83 -3.36 5.43 -8.34
CA VAL A 83 -4.19 6.61 -8.60
C VAL A 83 -4.83 7.12 -7.31
N GLN A 84 -4.52 8.37 -6.98
CA GLN A 84 -4.97 9.04 -5.76
C GLN A 84 -4.94 10.56 -5.95
N GLY A 85 -5.55 11.28 -5.00
CA GLY A 85 -5.49 12.74 -4.93
C GLY A 85 -4.15 13.25 -4.41
N HIS A 86 -4.08 14.55 -4.13
CA HIS A 86 -2.91 15.17 -3.51
C HIS A 86 -3.02 15.25 -1.98
N ASP A 87 -4.10 14.70 -1.40
CA ASP A 87 -4.48 14.92 0.00
C ASP A 87 -3.37 14.46 0.97
N ASN A 88 -2.64 13.37 0.66
CA ASN A 88 -1.51 12.92 1.48
C ASN A 88 -0.35 13.92 1.47
N THR A 89 0.03 14.42 0.28
CA THR A 89 1.10 15.42 0.16
C THR A 89 0.71 16.75 0.80
N GLU A 90 -0.55 17.17 0.67
CA GLU A 90 -1.12 18.35 1.33
C GLU A 90 -1.14 18.18 2.86
N TRP A 91 -1.40 16.96 3.35
CA TRP A 91 -1.29 16.63 4.77
C TRP A 91 0.16 16.80 5.27
N TYR A 92 1.16 16.28 4.54
CA TYR A 92 2.57 16.49 4.90
C TYR A 92 2.97 17.96 4.90
N GLU A 93 2.49 18.75 3.93
CA GLU A 93 2.70 20.20 3.90
C GLU A 93 2.09 20.88 5.14
N GLY A 94 0.88 20.46 5.54
CA GLY A 94 0.21 20.91 6.76
C GLY A 94 0.99 20.57 8.03
N VAL A 95 1.52 19.33 8.13
CA VAL A 95 2.40 18.91 9.23
C VAL A 95 3.66 19.76 9.26
N ALA A 96 4.34 19.93 8.12
CA ALA A 96 5.51 20.78 8.02
C ALA A 96 5.23 22.20 8.55
N ALA A 97 4.14 22.82 8.08
CA ALA A 97 3.72 24.14 8.53
C ALA A 97 3.43 24.20 10.04
N ALA A 98 2.78 23.17 10.60
CA ALA A 98 2.49 23.08 12.04
C ALA A 98 3.77 23.05 12.91
N PHE A 99 4.85 22.49 12.39
CA PHE A 99 6.17 22.48 13.03
C PHE A 99 7.08 23.65 12.59
N GLY A 100 6.52 24.68 11.94
CA GLY A 100 7.25 25.85 11.47
C GLY A 100 8.29 25.56 10.39
N GLN A 101 8.15 24.43 9.68
CA GLN A 101 9.01 24.02 8.58
C GLN A 101 8.47 24.54 7.24
N PRO A 102 9.34 24.83 6.26
CA PRO A 102 8.90 25.24 4.93
C PRO A 102 8.24 24.08 4.19
N PRO A 103 7.25 24.31 3.31
CA PRO A 103 6.57 23.24 2.54
C PRO A 103 7.51 22.33 1.76
N ALA A 104 8.70 22.82 1.40
CA ALA A 104 9.73 22.05 0.70
C ALA A 104 10.28 20.83 1.49
N VAL A 105 9.99 20.71 2.79
CA VAL A 105 10.33 19.48 3.54
C VAL A 105 9.30 18.36 3.33
N ALA A 106 8.11 18.69 2.82
CA ALA A 106 7.11 17.70 2.44
C ALA A 106 7.61 16.88 1.24
N PRO A 107 7.24 15.60 1.14
CA PRO A 107 7.62 14.77 0.01
C PRO A 107 7.07 15.34 -1.29
N SER A 108 7.86 15.24 -2.36
CA SER A 108 7.37 15.52 -3.71
C SER A 108 6.25 14.55 -4.07
N ARG A 109 5.27 15.04 -4.84
CA ARG A 109 4.20 14.21 -5.38
C ARG A 109 4.79 13.11 -6.27
N PRO A 110 4.47 11.82 -6.04
CA PRO A 110 4.90 10.75 -6.91
C PRO A 110 4.18 10.83 -8.25
N GLU A 111 4.75 10.19 -9.27
CA GLU A 111 3.96 9.82 -10.45
C GLU A 111 2.82 8.88 -10.03
N ILE A 112 1.65 9.02 -10.65
CA ILE A 112 0.49 8.17 -10.37
C ILE A 112 0.02 7.45 -11.64
N ALA A 113 -0.30 6.17 -11.51
CA ALA A 113 -0.84 5.34 -12.58
C ALA A 113 -1.78 4.26 -12.01
N GLU A 114 -2.64 3.70 -12.87
CA GLU A 114 -3.40 2.49 -12.53
C GLU A 114 -2.49 1.25 -12.58
N ASP A 115 -1.48 1.27 -13.44
CA ASP A 115 -0.40 0.30 -13.40
C ASP A 115 0.54 0.63 -12.23
N CYS A 116 0.19 0.14 -11.04
CA CYS A 116 0.84 0.50 -9.78
C CYS A 116 1.09 -0.68 -8.83
N LEU A 117 0.82 -1.93 -9.23
CA LEU A 117 0.93 -3.10 -8.35
C LEU A 117 2.38 -3.62 -8.25
N PHE A 118 3.16 -2.85 -7.49
CA PHE A 118 4.57 -3.08 -7.25
C PHE A 118 4.89 -3.16 -5.74
N LEU A 119 6.01 -3.78 -5.42
CA LEU A 119 6.59 -3.81 -4.08
C LEU A 119 8.07 -3.42 -4.12
N ASN A 120 8.59 -3.07 -2.96
CA ASN A 120 10.01 -2.74 -2.78
C ASN A 120 10.58 -3.61 -1.66
N ILE A 121 11.85 -3.96 -1.75
CA ILE A 121 12.55 -4.85 -0.82
C ILE A 121 13.82 -4.16 -0.34
N TRP A 122 14.07 -4.17 0.96
CA TRP A 122 15.37 -3.90 1.56
C TRP A 122 15.86 -5.15 2.27
N THR A 123 17.11 -5.53 2.06
CA THR A 123 17.67 -6.76 2.64
C THR A 123 19.13 -6.56 3.06
N PRO A 124 19.58 -7.15 4.18
CA PRO A 124 20.99 -7.13 4.58
C PRO A 124 21.87 -7.85 3.56
N ASP A 125 21.43 -9.03 3.10
CA ASP A 125 22.08 -9.86 2.09
C ASP A 125 21.07 -10.86 1.48
N VAL A 126 21.39 -11.46 0.33
CA VAL A 126 20.52 -12.43 -0.37
C VAL A 126 20.82 -13.90 -0.05
N ALA A 127 21.87 -14.18 0.72
CA ALA A 127 22.35 -15.54 0.98
C ALA A 127 21.78 -16.15 2.28
N SER A 128 21.34 -15.30 3.21
CA SER A 128 20.83 -15.68 4.52
C SER A 128 19.30 -15.91 4.52
N ARG A 129 18.73 -16.17 5.70
CA ARG A 129 17.28 -16.32 5.91
C ARG A 129 16.83 -15.43 7.07
N PHE A 130 16.53 -14.18 6.77
CA PHE A 130 16.08 -13.18 7.72
C PHE A 130 14.57 -13.23 7.95
N PRO A 131 14.08 -12.82 9.14
CA PRO A 131 12.66 -12.50 9.32
C PRO A 131 12.19 -11.48 8.28
N VAL A 132 10.98 -11.65 7.77
CA VAL A 132 10.39 -10.76 6.76
C VAL A 132 9.38 -9.84 7.43
N MET A 133 9.50 -8.53 7.23
CA MET A 133 8.56 -7.52 7.68
C MET A 133 7.88 -6.87 6.48
N VAL A 134 6.55 -6.98 6.37
CA VAL A 134 5.78 -6.47 5.23
C VAL A 134 4.97 -5.25 5.65
N TRP A 135 5.34 -4.09 5.12
CA TRP A 135 4.71 -2.80 5.37
C TRP A 135 3.49 -2.59 4.48
N ILE A 136 2.34 -2.35 5.11
CA ILE A 136 1.10 -1.91 4.46
C ILE A 136 0.86 -0.46 4.89
N HIS A 137 0.91 0.46 3.91
CA HIS A 137 0.84 1.89 4.18
C HIS A 137 -0.56 2.34 4.61
N GLY A 138 -0.64 3.46 5.34
CA GLY A 138 -1.89 4.14 5.67
C GLY A 138 -2.40 5.04 4.54
N GLY A 139 -3.20 6.04 4.90
CA GLY A 139 -3.78 7.02 3.97
C GLY A 139 -5.28 6.84 3.71
N ALA A 140 -6.01 6.34 4.72
CA ALA A 140 -7.46 6.16 4.70
C ALA A 140 -7.95 5.36 3.48
N ASN A 141 -7.15 4.41 2.96
CA ASN A 141 -7.38 3.68 1.72
C ASN A 141 -7.72 4.55 0.49
N LEU A 142 -7.43 5.86 0.54
CA LEU A 142 -7.71 6.85 -0.51
C LEU A 142 -6.42 7.45 -1.08
N ASN A 143 -5.32 7.34 -0.33
CA ASN A 143 -4.01 7.89 -0.66
C ASN A 143 -2.90 7.10 0.07
N GLY A 144 -1.65 7.51 -0.12
CA GLY A 144 -0.45 6.83 0.41
C GLY A 144 0.31 6.04 -0.66
N TRP A 145 1.60 5.78 -0.40
CA TRP A 145 2.42 4.93 -1.28
C TRP A 145 3.58 4.25 -0.55
N SER A 146 3.93 3.04 -0.99
CA SER A 146 4.93 2.12 -0.43
C SER A 146 6.36 2.66 -0.29
N PHE A 147 6.69 3.78 -0.94
CA PHE A 147 8.02 4.40 -0.91
C PHE A 147 7.96 5.85 -0.41
N GLU A 148 7.00 6.18 0.46
CA GLU A 148 7.03 7.46 1.17
C GLU A 148 8.37 7.65 1.91
N PRO A 149 8.96 8.86 1.93
CA PRO A 149 10.30 9.04 2.49
C PRO A 149 10.44 8.70 3.98
N ASN A 150 9.34 8.67 4.74
CA ASN A 150 9.27 8.23 6.14
C ASN A 150 9.26 6.70 6.30
N TYR A 151 9.01 5.92 5.23
CA TYR A 151 9.09 4.46 5.25
C TYR A 151 10.55 4.01 5.07
N ARG A 152 11.27 4.04 6.19
CA ARG A 152 12.72 3.85 6.26
C ARG A 152 13.13 2.37 6.29
N GLY A 153 12.74 1.60 5.26
CA GLY A 153 12.99 0.15 5.19
C GLY A 153 14.46 -0.27 5.40
N ARG A 154 15.41 0.51 4.87
CA ARG A 154 16.86 0.27 5.06
C ARG A 154 17.30 0.24 6.53
N GLU A 155 16.64 0.98 7.42
CA GLU A 155 17.06 1.09 8.82
C GLU A 155 16.69 -0.19 9.58
N LEU A 156 15.52 -0.76 9.26
CA LEU A 156 15.10 -2.08 9.77
C LEU A 156 15.91 -3.20 9.11
N ALA A 157 16.26 -3.07 7.83
CA ALA A 157 17.15 -4.03 7.18
C ALA A 157 18.53 -4.07 7.82
N ALA A 158 19.11 -2.91 8.16
CA ALA A 158 20.37 -2.84 8.91
C ALA A 158 20.29 -3.48 10.32
N MET A 159 19.09 -3.77 10.83
CA MET A 159 18.87 -4.50 12.09
C MET A 159 18.67 -6.01 11.89
N GLY A 160 18.79 -6.53 10.66
CA GLY A 160 18.72 -7.96 10.36
C GLY A 160 17.33 -8.48 9.97
N ALA A 161 16.56 -7.69 9.21
CA ALA A 161 15.28 -8.10 8.65
C ALA A 161 15.22 -7.86 7.13
N VAL A 162 14.48 -8.69 6.40
CA VAL A 162 14.05 -8.34 5.05
C VAL A 162 12.79 -7.50 5.18
N VAL A 163 12.79 -6.30 4.62
CA VAL A 163 11.66 -5.38 4.69
C VAL A 163 11.05 -5.26 3.33
N VAL A 164 9.75 -5.53 3.23
CA VAL A 164 8.98 -5.38 2.00
C VAL A 164 7.97 -4.26 2.21
N SER A 165 7.81 -3.34 1.27
CA SER A 165 6.68 -2.40 1.25
C SER A 165 5.87 -2.60 -0.02
N ILE A 166 4.54 -2.61 0.09
CA ILE A 166 3.65 -2.98 -1.02
C ILE A 166 2.72 -1.83 -1.41
N GLN A 167 2.47 -1.68 -2.71
CA GLN A 167 1.36 -0.89 -3.23
C GLN A 167 0.07 -1.72 -3.22
N TYR A 168 -1.07 -1.04 -3.17
CA TYR A 168 -2.39 -1.62 -3.42
C TYR A 168 -3.33 -0.56 -4.01
N ARG A 169 -4.37 -0.97 -4.76
CA ARG A 169 -5.35 -0.03 -5.33
C ARG A 169 -6.13 0.68 -4.22
N LEU A 170 -6.38 1.97 -4.44
CA LEU A 170 -7.00 2.89 -3.48
C LEU A 170 -8.35 3.40 -4.00
N GLY A 171 -9.18 3.87 -3.06
CA GLY A 171 -10.47 4.52 -3.29
C GLY A 171 -11.35 3.77 -4.29
N VAL A 172 -11.96 4.51 -5.21
CA VAL A 172 -12.85 3.92 -6.23
C VAL A 172 -12.17 2.83 -7.07
N PHE A 173 -10.84 2.83 -7.22
CA PHE A 173 -10.12 1.79 -7.97
C PHE A 173 -9.96 0.49 -7.18
N GLY A 174 -9.84 0.60 -5.86
CA GLY A 174 -9.69 -0.53 -4.93
C GLY A 174 -11.00 -1.08 -4.37
N PHE A 175 -12.04 -0.26 -4.27
CA PHE A 175 -13.18 -0.54 -3.39
C PHE A 175 -14.57 -0.34 -4.02
N LEU A 176 -14.66 -0.14 -5.35
CA LEU A 176 -15.95 -0.08 -6.04
C LEU A 176 -16.59 -1.48 -6.15
N ALA A 177 -17.76 -1.66 -5.54
CA ALA A 177 -18.65 -2.80 -5.81
C ALA A 177 -19.74 -2.39 -6.81
N HIS A 178 -20.21 -3.32 -7.64
CA HIS A 178 -21.35 -3.10 -8.54
C HIS A 178 -21.94 -4.45 -8.99
N PRO A 179 -23.27 -4.60 -9.18
CA PRO A 179 -23.86 -5.88 -9.55
C PRO A 179 -23.26 -6.53 -10.80
N ALA A 180 -22.94 -5.72 -11.82
CA ALA A 180 -22.25 -6.22 -13.02
C ALA A 180 -20.81 -6.72 -12.74
N LEU A 181 -20.08 -6.08 -11.82
CA LEU A 181 -18.73 -6.54 -11.41
C LEU A 181 -18.82 -7.85 -10.62
N THR A 182 -19.80 -7.95 -9.72
CA THR A 182 -20.11 -9.18 -8.98
C THR A 182 -20.49 -10.32 -9.93
N ALA A 183 -21.30 -10.05 -10.96
CA ALA A 183 -21.68 -11.05 -11.96
C ALA A 183 -20.52 -11.52 -12.84
N GLU A 184 -19.52 -10.68 -13.10
CA GLU A 184 -18.28 -11.06 -13.80
C GLU A 184 -17.33 -11.91 -12.93
N SER A 185 -17.47 -11.83 -11.60
CA SER A 185 -16.58 -12.48 -10.65
C SER A 185 -16.93 -13.97 -10.48
N PRO A 186 -15.95 -14.89 -10.59
CA PRO A 186 -16.20 -16.31 -10.31
C PRO A 186 -16.53 -16.58 -8.83
N HIS A 187 -16.34 -15.58 -7.96
CA HIS A 187 -16.62 -15.66 -6.53
C HIS A 187 -17.92 -14.93 -6.13
N ALA A 188 -18.69 -14.42 -7.10
CA ALA A 188 -19.89 -13.62 -6.84
C ALA A 188 -19.62 -12.49 -5.82
N SER A 189 -18.51 -11.78 -5.99
CA SER A 189 -18.03 -10.72 -5.09
C SER A 189 -17.37 -9.56 -5.87
N SER A 190 -17.47 -8.34 -5.34
CA SER A 190 -16.78 -7.13 -5.80
C SER A 190 -16.54 -6.14 -4.66
N GLY A 191 -15.70 -5.11 -4.88
CA GLY A 191 -15.47 -4.02 -3.92
C GLY A 191 -14.37 -4.24 -2.88
N ASN A 192 -13.52 -5.25 -3.07
CA ASN A 192 -12.46 -5.64 -2.13
C ASN A 192 -11.08 -5.73 -2.79
N TYR A 193 -10.91 -5.12 -3.97
CA TYR A 193 -9.73 -5.26 -4.80
C TYR A 193 -8.44 -4.76 -4.15
N GLY A 194 -8.49 -3.69 -3.36
CA GLY A 194 -7.34 -3.19 -2.60
C GLY A 194 -6.79 -4.24 -1.62
N ILE A 195 -7.67 -4.92 -0.87
CA ILE A 195 -7.27 -6.02 0.02
C ILE A 195 -6.78 -7.23 -0.79
N LEU A 196 -7.43 -7.55 -1.90
CA LEU A 196 -6.98 -8.64 -2.77
C LEU A 196 -5.59 -8.36 -3.36
N ASP A 197 -5.24 -7.11 -3.66
CA ASP A 197 -3.89 -6.71 -4.09
C ASP A 197 -2.85 -7.01 -3.01
N GLN A 198 -3.18 -6.72 -1.75
CA GLN A 198 -2.30 -7.04 -0.63
C GLN A 198 -2.13 -8.55 -0.48
N ILE A 199 -3.21 -9.34 -0.62
CA ILE A 199 -3.15 -10.81 -0.60
C ILE A 199 -2.25 -11.33 -1.73
N GLU A 200 -2.34 -10.75 -2.93
CA GLU A 200 -1.50 -11.15 -4.05
C GLU A 200 -0.02 -10.79 -3.82
N ALA A 201 0.26 -9.64 -3.21
CA ALA A 201 1.62 -9.31 -2.78
C ALA A 201 2.15 -10.31 -1.73
N LEU A 202 1.32 -10.76 -0.79
CA LEU A 202 1.71 -11.79 0.19
C LEU A 202 1.98 -13.16 -0.48
N ARG A 203 1.18 -13.55 -1.47
CA ARG A 203 1.44 -14.76 -2.27
C ARG A 203 2.77 -14.65 -3.02
N TRP A 204 3.03 -13.49 -3.62
CA TRP A 204 4.31 -13.22 -4.27
C TRP A 204 5.48 -13.34 -3.28
N ILE A 205 5.34 -12.76 -2.08
CA ILE A 205 6.35 -12.86 -1.01
C ILE A 205 6.61 -14.32 -0.63
N GLN A 206 5.54 -15.11 -0.40
CA GLN A 206 5.67 -16.54 -0.10
C GLN A 206 6.44 -17.30 -1.18
N ALA A 207 6.19 -16.99 -2.45
CA ALA A 207 6.84 -17.65 -3.58
C ALA A 207 8.30 -17.21 -3.81
N ASN A 208 8.65 -15.96 -3.48
CA ASN A 208 9.87 -15.33 -3.99
C ASN A 208 10.85 -14.83 -2.94
N ILE A 209 10.42 -14.52 -1.71
CA ILE A 209 11.24 -13.75 -0.76
C ILE A 209 12.52 -14.48 -0.32
N ALA A 210 12.53 -15.82 -0.42
CA ALA A 210 13.72 -16.64 -0.17
C ALA A 210 14.91 -16.27 -1.05
N ARG A 211 14.66 -15.82 -2.29
CA ARG A 211 15.72 -15.35 -3.21
C ARG A 211 16.34 -14.05 -2.70
N PHE A 212 15.55 -13.22 -1.99
CA PHE A 212 15.99 -11.93 -1.45
C PHE A 212 16.56 -12.05 -0.02
N GLY A 213 16.89 -13.27 0.42
CA GLY A 213 17.43 -13.55 1.76
C GLY A 213 16.36 -13.63 2.86
N GLY A 214 15.06 -13.66 2.52
CA GLY A 214 13.97 -13.72 3.49
C GLY A 214 13.53 -15.14 3.83
N ASP A 215 13.02 -15.35 5.03
CA ASP A 215 12.38 -16.59 5.44
C ASP A 215 10.85 -16.50 5.23
N PRO A 216 10.27 -17.20 4.21
CA PRO A 216 8.82 -17.17 3.96
C PRO A 216 8.01 -17.81 5.10
N SER A 217 8.63 -18.57 6.00
CA SER A 217 7.97 -19.13 7.19
C SER A 217 7.98 -18.18 8.39
N ASN A 218 8.57 -16.98 8.25
CA ASN A 218 8.73 -16.01 9.32
C ASN A 218 8.37 -14.58 8.86
N VAL A 219 7.14 -14.43 8.37
CA VAL A 219 6.58 -13.19 7.85
C VAL A 219 5.74 -12.49 8.92
N THR A 220 6.02 -11.21 9.14
CA THR A 220 5.28 -10.31 10.02
C THR A 220 4.71 -9.15 9.22
N LEU A 221 3.39 -8.99 9.21
CA LEU A 221 2.76 -7.79 8.67
C LEU A 221 2.89 -6.65 9.67
N PHE A 222 3.09 -5.43 9.18
CA PHE A 222 2.97 -4.24 9.99
C PHE A 222 2.44 -3.08 9.15
N GLY A 223 1.64 -2.22 9.75
CA GLY A 223 0.97 -1.14 9.05
C GLY A 223 0.49 -0.08 10.01
N GLU A 224 0.09 1.07 9.46
CA GLU A 224 -0.42 2.19 10.21
C GLU A 224 -1.76 2.70 9.65
N SER A 225 -2.63 3.20 10.53
CA SER A 225 -3.94 3.74 10.17
C SER A 225 -4.74 2.75 9.30
N ALA A 226 -5.08 3.12 8.07
CA ALA A 226 -5.77 2.25 7.12
C ALA A 226 -5.01 0.94 6.86
N GLY A 227 -3.69 0.95 6.72
CA GLY A 227 -2.90 -0.27 6.54
C GLY A 227 -2.95 -1.19 7.76
N ALA A 228 -3.09 -0.63 8.96
CA ALA A 228 -3.35 -1.40 10.17
C ALA A 228 -4.78 -1.97 10.24
N GLY A 229 -5.78 -1.24 9.69
CA GLY A 229 -7.14 -1.73 9.49
C GLY A 229 -7.21 -2.85 8.45
N ASP A 230 -6.49 -2.71 7.34
CA ASP A 230 -6.35 -3.73 6.29
C ASP A 230 -5.73 -5.01 6.84
N ILE A 231 -4.70 -4.91 7.70
CA ILE A 231 -4.15 -6.05 8.44
C ILE A 231 -5.21 -6.77 9.26
N ALA A 232 -6.18 -6.05 9.84
CA ALA A 232 -7.27 -6.69 10.58
C ALA A 232 -8.20 -7.50 9.65
N TYR A 233 -8.49 -7.01 8.44
CA TYR A 233 -9.19 -7.81 7.43
C TYR A 233 -8.36 -9.03 6.99
N LEU A 234 -7.06 -8.86 6.78
CA LEU A 234 -6.15 -9.96 6.43
C LEU A 234 -6.07 -11.01 7.55
N LEU A 235 -6.11 -10.62 8.82
CA LEU A 235 -6.13 -11.54 9.96
C LEU A 235 -7.42 -12.38 10.03
N LEU A 236 -8.53 -11.86 9.52
CA LEU A 236 -9.85 -12.50 9.58
C LEU A 236 -10.19 -13.29 8.31
N SER A 237 -9.57 -12.96 7.17
CA SER A 237 -9.86 -13.61 5.91
C SER A 237 -9.18 -14.99 5.81
N PRO A 238 -9.92 -16.06 5.46
CA PRO A 238 -9.32 -17.37 5.21
C PRO A 238 -8.41 -17.38 3.97
N LEU A 239 -8.48 -16.36 3.11
CA LEU A 239 -7.63 -16.24 1.93
C LEU A 239 -6.15 -15.99 2.26
N THR A 240 -5.85 -15.66 3.52
CA THR A 240 -4.49 -15.38 4.00
C THR A 240 -3.87 -16.52 4.80
N ASP A 241 -4.59 -17.65 4.94
CA ASP A 241 -4.11 -18.79 5.71
C ASP A 241 -2.74 -19.28 5.20
N GLY A 242 -1.79 -19.35 6.14
CA GLY A 242 -0.39 -19.69 5.84
C GLY A 242 0.44 -18.61 5.13
N LEU A 243 -0.10 -17.43 4.78
CA LEU A 243 0.66 -16.38 4.08
C LEU A 243 1.53 -15.53 5.01
N PHE A 244 1.22 -15.48 6.31
CA PHE A 244 2.02 -14.78 7.31
C PHE A 244 1.78 -15.33 8.73
N GLN A 245 2.71 -15.06 9.65
CA GLN A 245 2.70 -15.66 10.99
C GLN A 245 2.36 -14.66 12.09
N ARG A 246 2.65 -13.36 11.89
CA ARG A 246 2.47 -12.32 12.92
C ARG A 246 2.00 -11.01 12.31
N ALA A 247 1.40 -10.16 13.15
CA ALA A 247 0.95 -8.83 12.75
C ALA A 247 1.29 -7.77 13.81
N ILE A 248 1.56 -6.55 13.34
CA ILE A 248 1.72 -5.35 14.16
C ILE A 248 0.74 -4.29 13.63
N SER A 249 -0.24 -3.92 14.45
CA SER A 249 -1.22 -2.88 14.15
C SER A 249 -0.85 -1.59 14.89
N GLN A 250 -0.54 -0.53 14.14
CA GLN A 250 -0.16 0.77 14.68
C GLN A 250 -1.28 1.77 14.39
N SER A 251 -1.99 2.24 15.41
CA SER A 251 -3.00 3.28 15.26
C SER A 251 -4.11 2.93 14.25
N GLY A 252 -4.41 1.64 14.10
CA GLY A 252 -5.49 1.16 13.24
C GLY A 252 -6.74 0.83 14.03
N GLY A 253 -7.91 1.20 13.49
CA GLY A 253 -9.18 0.67 13.97
C GLY A 253 -9.25 -0.84 13.77
N TRP A 254 -10.09 -1.51 14.56
CA TRP A 254 -10.46 -2.90 14.32
C TRP A 254 -11.85 -2.93 13.67
N PRO A 255 -12.10 -3.70 12.61
CA PRO A 255 -13.33 -3.64 11.83
C PRO A 255 -14.51 -4.36 12.50
N ALA A 256 -14.59 -4.36 13.83
CA ALA A 256 -15.60 -5.12 14.59
C ALA A 256 -17.03 -4.65 14.28
N ASP A 257 -17.22 -3.37 13.96
CA ASP A 257 -18.50 -2.76 13.63
C ASP A 257 -18.83 -2.80 12.12
N GLN A 258 -17.86 -3.12 11.26
CA GLN A 258 -18.10 -3.31 9.83
C GLN A 258 -19.12 -4.41 9.59
N ARG A 259 -20.30 -4.04 9.09
CA ARG A 259 -21.41 -4.94 8.75
C ARG A 259 -21.99 -4.69 7.36
N ARG A 260 -21.40 -3.76 6.59
CA ARG A 260 -21.86 -3.43 5.23
C ARG A 260 -21.83 -4.69 4.37
N THR A 261 -22.97 -5.00 3.80
CA THR A 261 -23.16 -6.13 2.90
C THR A 261 -22.69 -5.79 1.49
N LEU A 262 -22.40 -6.81 0.68
CA LEU A 262 -22.10 -6.62 -0.73
C LEU A 262 -23.22 -5.84 -1.45
N ALA A 263 -24.49 -6.13 -1.16
CA ALA A 263 -25.63 -5.46 -1.78
C ALA A 263 -25.69 -3.95 -1.46
N GLU A 264 -25.30 -3.54 -0.25
CA GLU A 264 -25.22 -2.12 0.12
C GLU A 264 -24.10 -1.40 -0.63
N ASN A 265 -22.90 -2.01 -0.72
CA ASN A 265 -21.81 -1.44 -1.51
C ASN A 265 -22.15 -1.42 -3.02
N GLU A 266 -22.86 -2.43 -3.53
CA GLU A 266 -23.36 -2.45 -4.90
C GLU A 266 -24.35 -1.32 -5.19
N ALA A 267 -25.23 -1.00 -4.24
CA ALA A 267 -26.15 0.12 -4.35
C ALA A 267 -25.39 1.46 -4.45
N GLN A 268 -24.30 1.63 -3.67
CA GLN A 268 -23.42 2.78 -3.81
C GLN A 268 -22.75 2.81 -5.19
N GLY A 269 -22.29 1.67 -5.70
CA GLY A 269 -21.73 1.59 -7.04
C GLY A 269 -22.70 1.96 -8.16
N VAL A 270 -23.97 1.59 -8.04
CA VAL A 270 -25.03 2.00 -8.97
C VAL A 270 -25.25 3.52 -8.90
N ALA A 271 -25.25 4.09 -7.69
CA ALA A 271 -25.34 5.54 -7.52
C ALA A 271 -24.13 6.27 -8.13
N PHE A 272 -22.92 5.74 -7.94
CA PHE A 272 -21.69 6.26 -8.51
C PHE A 272 -21.71 6.22 -10.04
N LEU A 273 -22.15 5.10 -10.63
CA LEU A 273 -22.29 4.96 -12.09
C LEU A 273 -23.21 6.03 -12.68
N ARG A 274 -24.34 6.33 -12.02
CA ARG A 274 -25.24 7.42 -12.41
C ARG A 274 -24.57 8.79 -12.26
N ARG A 275 -23.85 9.01 -11.16
CA ARG A 275 -23.14 10.28 -10.90
C ARG A 275 -22.02 10.54 -11.91
N ALA A 276 -21.38 9.48 -12.41
CA ALA A 276 -20.39 9.50 -13.46
C ALA A 276 -20.99 9.57 -14.88
N GLU A 277 -22.32 9.59 -15.00
CA GLU A 277 -23.07 9.68 -16.26
C GLU A 277 -22.70 8.56 -17.27
N ALA A 278 -22.30 7.38 -16.77
CA ALA A 278 -21.97 6.22 -17.58
C ALA A 278 -23.20 5.31 -17.77
N ALA A 279 -23.38 4.73 -18.96
CA ALA A 279 -24.49 3.83 -19.26
C ALA A 279 -24.30 2.41 -18.68
N GLY A 280 -23.07 2.06 -18.29
CA GLY A 280 -22.71 0.73 -17.81
C GLY A 280 -21.25 0.66 -17.33
N ILE A 281 -20.88 -0.48 -16.73
CA ILE A 281 -19.52 -0.70 -16.23
C ILE A 281 -18.47 -0.62 -17.34
N ASP A 282 -18.77 -1.10 -18.54
CA ASP A 282 -17.82 -1.02 -19.67
C ASP A 282 -17.50 0.43 -20.06
N GLU A 283 -18.48 1.33 -20.00
CA GLU A 283 -18.25 2.74 -20.23
C GLU A 283 -17.50 3.39 -19.06
N LEU A 284 -17.87 3.02 -17.82
CA LEU A 284 -17.18 3.46 -16.61
C LEU A 284 -15.69 3.05 -16.61
N ARG A 285 -15.36 1.86 -17.11
CA ARG A 285 -13.96 1.38 -17.32
C ARG A 285 -13.20 2.19 -18.37
N ARG A 286 -13.88 2.80 -19.34
CA ARG A 286 -13.25 3.63 -20.37
C ARG A 286 -13.00 5.06 -19.93
N LEU A 287 -13.62 5.52 -18.84
CA LEU A 287 -13.37 6.86 -18.33
C LEU A 287 -11.89 7.02 -17.89
N PRO A 288 -11.26 8.18 -18.12
CA PRO A 288 -9.92 8.45 -17.61
C PRO A 288 -9.87 8.35 -16.09
N ALA A 289 -8.80 7.76 -15.55
CA ALA A 289 -8.67 7.55 -14.11
C ALA A 289 -8.77 8.86 -13.30
N ARG A 290 -8.20 9.96 -13.80
CA ARG A 290 -8.32 11.28 -13.14
C ARG A 290 -9.76 11.79 -13.09
N SER A 291 -10.56 11.54 -14.13
CA SER A 291 -11.97 11.92 -14.16
C SER A 291 -12.78 11.10 -13.16
N LEU A 292 -12.58 9.78 -13.12
CA LEU A 292 -13.22 8.92 -12.12
C LEU A 292 -12.86 9.31 -10.69
N LEU A 293 -11.60 9.61 -10.43
CA LEU A 293 -11.14 10.07 -9.12
C LEU A 293 -11.85 11.36 -8.70
N ALA A 294 -11.99 12.33 -9.61
CA ALA A 294 -12.69 13.58 -9.32
C ALA A 294 -14.17 13.35 -8.98
N VAL A 295 -14.87 12.53 -9.78
CA VAL A 295 -16.27 12.18 -9.52
C VAL A 295 -16.41 11.43 -8.19
N ALA A 296 -15.49 10.49 -7.90
CA ALA A 296 -15.51 9.71 -6.67
C ALA A 296 -15.34 10.59 -5.43
N LYS A 297 -14.43 11.57 -5.47
CA LYS A 297 -14.20 12.53 -4.39
C LYS A 297 -15.43 13.37 -4.05
N GLU A 298 -16.27 13.68 -5.05
CA GLU A 298 -17.51 14.42 -4.84
C GLU A 298 -18.69 13.53 -4.44
N HIS A 299 -18.65 12.25 -4.81
CA HIS A 299 -19.77 11.33 -4.63
C HIS A 299 -19.75 10.59 -3.31
N PHE A 300 -18.60 9.99 -2.98
CA PHE A 300 -18.50 9.13 -1.81
C PHE A 300 -18.21 9.95 -0.56
N GLU A 301 -18.93 9.61 0.52
CA GLU A 301 -18.61 10.08 1.86
C GLU A 301 -17.39 9.31 2.41
N ARG A 302 -16.96 9.64 3.64
CA ARG A 302 -15.95 8.84 4.34
C ARG A 302 -16.46 7.41 4.55
N ASP A 303 -15.52 6.47 4.64
CA ASP A 303 -15.74 5.07 5.02
C ASP A 303 -16.43 4.19 3.96
N TYR A 304 -16.45 4.57 2.67
CA TYR A 304 -16.89 3.65 1.61
C TYR A 304 -15.85 2.56 1.28
N ASP A 305 -14.60 2.83 1.64
CA ASP A 305 -13.35 2.17 1.28
C ASP A 305 -12.95 0.97 2.16
N ASP A 306 -13.82 0.50 3.07
CA ASP A 306 -13.70 -0.87 3.60
C ASP A 306 -14.34 -1.92 2.67
N PRO A 307 -13.78 -3.15 2.65
CA PRO A 307 -14.40 -4.27 1.94
C PRO A 307 -15.78 -4.62 2.54
N PRO A 308 -16.77 -4.98 1.69
CA PRO A 308 -18.05 -5.48 2.18
C PRO A 308 -17.92 -6.91 2.72
N VAL A 309 -18.91 -7.33 3.52
CA VAL A 309 -19.16 -8.75 3.80
C VAL A 309 -19.69 -9.38 2.51
N ASP A 310 -18.79 -10.06 1.80
CA ASP A 310 -18.97 -10.52 0.42
C ASP A 310 -19.11 -12.04 0.28
N GLY A 311 -18.89 -12.80 1.37
CA GLY A 311 -18.92 -14.25 1.34
C GLY A 311 -17.64 -14.90 0.78
N TRP A 312 -16.65 -14.12 0.34
CA TRP A 312 -15.39 -14.62 -0.24
C TRP A 312 -14.16 -14.11 0.53
N LEU A 313 -13.88 -12.80 0.49
CA LEU A 313 -12.84 -12.22 1.35
C LEU A 313 -13.27 -12.27 2.82
N LEU A 314 -14.51 -11.84 3.08
CA LEU A 314 -15.14 -11.84 4.40
C LEU A 314 -16.35 -12.78 4.36
N PRO A 315 -16.20 -14.04 4.82
CA PRO A 315 -17.30 -15.02 4.78
C PRO A 315 -18.44 -14.68 5.74
N ALA A 316 -18.21 -13.80 6.73
CA ALA A 316 -19.19 -13.29 7.67
C ALA A 316 -18.72 -11.93 8.22
N PRO A 317 -19.58 -11.17 8.93
CA PRO A 317 -19.15 -9.95 9.61
C PRO A 317 -17.96 -10.21 10.55
N PRO A 318 -16.95 -9.31 10.60
CA PRO A 318 -15.78 -9.44 11.47
C PRO A 318 -16.10 -9.77 12.94
N ALA A 319 -17.10 -9.11 13.54
CA ALA A 319 -17.52 -9.42 14.92
C ALA A 319 -17.96 -10.89 15.10
N ASP A 320 -18.61 -11.47 14.10
CA ASP A 320 -19.10 -12.84 14.14
C ASP A 320 -17.93 -13.83 13.98
N LEU A 321 -16.96 -13.52 13.10
CA LEU A 321 -15.71 -14.29 12.94
C LEU A 321 -14.90 -14.30 14.24
N LEU A 322 -14.79 -13.14 14.90
CA LEU A 322 -14.14 -12.99 16.21
C LEU A 322 -14.83 -13.81 17.29
N ALA A 323 -16.15 -13.69 17.42
CA ALA A 323 -16.93 -14.38 18.43
C ALA A 323 -16.83 -15.91 18.31
N ARG A 324 -16.78 -16.42 17.07
CA ARG A 324 -16.70 -17.87 16.78
C ARG A 324 -15.26 -18.38 16.65
N ARG A 325 -14.26 -17.49 16.67
CA ARG A 325 -12.85 -17.80 16.38
C ARG A 325 -12.67 -18.50 15.03
N ALA A 326 -13.41 -18.05 14.01
CA ALA A 326 -13.43 -18.63 12.67
C ALA A 326 -12.37 -17.99 11.76
N PHE A 327 -11.11 -18.05 12.18
CA PHE A 327 -9.94 -17.53 11.47
C PHE A 327 -8.68 -18.22 12.01
N GLU A 328 -7.57 -18.21 11.26
CA GLU A 328 -6.30 -18.74 11.74
C GLU A 328 -5.73 -17.87 12.88
N PRO A 329 -5.48 -18.42 14.09
CA PRO A 329 -4.95 -17.63 15.19
C PRO A 329 -3.49 -17.26 14.96
N ARG A 330 -3.19 -15.96 14.98
CA ARG A 330 -1.83 -15.41 14.79
C ARG A 330 -1.45 -14.49 15.96
N SER A 331 -0.15 -14.31 16.19
CA SER A 331 0.32 -13.38 17.22
C SER A 331 0.20 -11.95 16.72
N VAL A 332 -0.45 -11.08 17.51
CA VAL A 332 -0.67 -9.68 17.14
C VAL A 332 -0.11 -8.76 18.22
N LYS A 333 0.64 -7.74 17.81
CA LYS A 333 0.98 -6.58 18.65
C LYS A 333 0.14 -5.39 18.19
N VAL A 334 -0.54 -4.73 19.11
CA VAL A 334 -1.38 -3.56 18.82
C VAL A 334 -0.94 -2.39 19.69
N GLY A 335 -0.96 -1.19 19.12
CA GLY A 335 -0.72 0.06 19.86
C GLY A 335 -1.38 1.24 19.17
N PHE A 336 -1.58 2.31 19.92
CA PHE A 336 -2.24 3.55 19.47
C PHE A 336 -1.44 4.75 19.99
N ASN A 337 -1.53 5.87 19.29
CA ASN A 337 -1.10 7.15 19.83
C ASN A 337 -2.12 7.60 20.90
N ALA A 338 -1.66 8.33 21.91
CA ALA A 338 -2.51 8.74 23.03
C ALA A 338 -3.68 9.65 22.60
N ASP A 339 -3.47 10.47 21.56
CA ASP A 339 -4.35 11.56 21.17
C ASP A 339 -4.69 11.55 19.67
N GLU A 340 -5.07 10.38 19.10
CA GLU A 340 -5.34 10.21 17.66
C GLU A 340 -6.28 11.29 17.09
N SER A 341 -7.36 11.63 17.80
CA SER A 341 -8.35 12.58 17.29
C SER A 341 -7.88 14.03 17.27
N PHE A 342 -6.82 14.40 18.00
CA PHE A 342 -6.33 15.79 18.01
C PHE A 342 -5.86 16.24 16.63
N MET A 343 -5.42 15.33 15.76
CA MET A 343 -5.06 15.65 14.37
C MET A 343 -6.27 16.11 13.53
N HIS A 344 -7.50 15.82 13.97
CA HIS A 344 -8.75 16.20 13.30
C HIS A 344 -9.43 17.41 13.94
N VAL A 345 -8.96 17.87 15.10
CA VAL A 345 -9.46 19.08 15.74
C VAL A 345 -8.74 20.26 15.10
N GLY A 346 -9.45 21.04 14.27
CA GLY A 346 -8.94 22.33 13.77
C GLY A 346 -8.55 23.27 14.93
N LYS A 347 -7.82 24.37 14.67
CA LYS A 347 -7.37 25.33 15.71
C LYS A 347 -8.43 25.49 16.80
N ALA A 348 -8.14 24.95 17.98
CA ALA A 348 -9.06 25.02 19.10
C ALA A 348 -9.31 26.48 19.43
N THR A 349 -10.49 27.00 19.12
CA THR A 349 -11.00 28.19 19.79
C THR A 349 -11.57 27.75 21.14
N PRO A 350 -11.40 28.55 22.22
CA PRO A 350 -11.98 28.25 23.53
C PRO A 350 -13.48 27.89 23.48
N ASP A 351 -14.19 28.41 22.47
CA ASP A 351 -15.63 28.22 22.28
C ASP A 351 -16.03 26.79 21.87
N ARG A 352 -15.09 25.92 21.47
CA ARG A 352 -15.36 24.52 21.10
C ARG A 352 -15.20 23.52 22.24
N TRP A 353 -14.94 23.99 23.47
CA TRP A 353 -14.75 23.15 24.66
C TRP A 353 -15.93 23.13 25.64
N GLN A 354 -17.03 23.82 25.32
CA GLN A 354 -18.33 23.70 26.03
C GLN A 354 -19.27 22.81 25.23
#